data_AF-A0A2M7IFH1-F1
#
_entry.id   AF-A0A2M7IFH1-F1
#
_cell.length_a   1.000
_cell.length_b   1.000
_cell.length_c   1.000
_cell.angle_alpha   90.00
_cell.angle_beta   90.00
_cell.angle_gamma   90.00
#
_symmetry.space_group_name_H-M   'P 1'
#
loop_
_entity.id
_entity.type
_entity.pdbx_description
1 polymer ?
#
loop_
_entity_poly.entity_id
_entity_poly.type
_entity_poly.pdbx_seq_one_letter_code
_entity_poly.pdbx_strand_id
1 'polypeptide(L)'
;MRAKLLYSYYFFDKNKIIFASTYYKMQNAFFRRNLLQIVAAATISVFAVVLLVHATTTVGEDISVGDDLTVTGALTVDTPTFVIDDANNLIGLGTTTPRALLTVGSSTPTHITLATGYRDAFVSGILEVDGA
;
A
#
# COMPACT_ATOMS: atom_id res chain seq x y z
N MET A 1 -28.26 -33.97 -33.53
CA MET A 1 -29.43 -33.48 -32.78
C MET A 1 -29.46 -31.96 -32.86
N ARG A 2 -30.52 -31.37 -33.45
CA ARG A 2 -30.74 -29.92 -33.44
C ARG A 2 -32.17 -29.68 -32.99
N ALA A 3 -32.34 -29.06 -31.83
CA ALA A 3 -33.65 -28.65 -31.35
C ALA A 3 -34.12 -27.45 -32.19
N LYS A 4 -34.93 -27.74 -33.21
CA LYS A 4 -35.63 -26.73 -33.99
C LYS A 4 -36.80 -26.26 -33.13
N LEU A 5 -36.76 -25.03 -32.62
CA LEU A 5 -37.91 -24.41 -31.99
C LEU A 5 -38.99 -24.23 -33.06
N LEU A 6 -40.01 -25.09 -33.06
CA LEU A 6 -41.20 -24.91 -33.88
C LEU A 6 -41.96 -23.70 -33.32
N TYR A 7 -41.78 -22.53 -33.94
CA TYR A 7 -42.76 -21.46 -33.81
C TYR A 7 -44.03 -21.93 -34.52
N SER A 8 -44.97 -22.47 -33.74
CA SER A 8 -46.32 -22.73 -34.24
C SER A 8 -46.97 -21.38 -34.53
N TYR A 9 -47.14 -21.06 -35.81
CA TYR A 9 -47.95 -19.94 -36.27
C TYR A 9 -49.42 -20.26 -36.02
N TYR A 10 -49.83 -20.22 -34.76
CA TYR A 10 -51.24 -20.12 -34.43
C TYR A 10 -51.71 -18.74 -34.90
N PHE A 11 -52.71 -18.72 -35.79
CA PHE A 11 -53.43 -17.51 -36.17
C PHE A 11 -54.12 -16.96 -34.91
N PHE A 12 -53.41 -16.09 -34.21
CA PHE A 12 -53.96 -15.33 -33.11
C PHE A 12 -54.34 -13.94 -33.63
N ASP A 13 -55.51 -13.46 -33.24
CA ASP A 13 -55.94 -12.07 -33.42
C ASP A 13 -54.75 -11.11 -33.16
N LYS A 14 -54.62 -10.05 -33.96
CA LYS A 14 -53.49 -9.11 -33.97
C LYS A 14 -53.10 -8.66 -32.56
N ASN A 15 -54.09 -8.51 -31.67
CA ASN A 15 -53.89 -8.16 -30.26
C ASN A 15 -53.02 -9.17 -29.50
N LYS A 16 -53.23 -10.47 -29.70
CA LYS A 16 -52.53 -11.56 -28.98
C LYS A 16 -51.09 -11.79 -29.46
N ILE A 17 -50.77 -11.41 -30.70
CA ILE A 17 -49.39 -11.35 -31.23
C ILE A 17 -48.62 -10.17 -30.62
N ILE A 18 -49.28 -9.03 -30.43
CA ILE A 18 -48.68 -7.84 -29.81
C ILE A 18 -48.31 -8.13 -28.35
N PHE A 19 -49.18 -8.80 -27.60
CA PHE A 19 -48.88 -9.22 -26.23
C PHE A 19 -47.66 -10.14 -26.17
N ALA A 20 -47.61 -11.21 -26.98
CA ALA A 20 -46.47 -12.14 -26.99
C ALA A 20 -45.14 -11.43 -27.33
N SER A 21 -45.10 -10.64 -28.41
CA SER A 21 -43.91 -9.85 -28.79
C SER A 21 -43.48 -8.89 -27.69
N THR A 22 -44.43 -8.27 -26.99
CA THR A 22 -44.16 -7.35 -25.88
C THR A 22 -43.60 -8.09 -24.66
N TYR A 23 -44.13 -9.27 -24.32
CA TYR A 23 -43.62 -10.10 -23.23
C TYR A 23 -42.16 -10.55 -23.49
N TYR A 24 -41.83 -11.02 -24.70
CA TYR A 24 -40.44 -11.40 -25.04
C TYR A 24 -39.47 -10.20 -24.98
N LYS A 25 -39.90 -9.01 -25.40
CA LYS A 25 -39.08 -7.78 -25.30
C LYS A 25 -38.84 -7.38 -23.85
N MET A 26 -39.86 -7.47 -22.98
CA MET A 26 -39.74 -7.13 -21.57
C MET A 26 -38.83 -8.10 -20.80
N GLN A 27 -38.90 -9.40 -21.08
CA GLN A 27 -38.00 -10.39 -20.47
C GLN A 27 -36.54 -10.16 -20.88
N ASN A 28 -36.28 -9.96 -22.18
CA ASN A 28 -34.92 -9.67 -22.67
C ASN A 28 -34.34 -8.38 -22.09
N ALA A 29 -35.17 -7.34 -21.93
CA ALA A 29 -34.75 -6.08 -21.29
C ALA A 29 -34.45 -6.28 -19.80
N PHE A 30 -35.24 -7.10 -19.10
CA PHE A 30 -35.01 -7.43 -17.70
C PHE A 30 -33.69 -8.20 -17.50
N PHE A 31 -33.46 -9.28 -18.26
CA PHE A 31 -32.22 -10.05 -18.17
C PHE A 31 -30.97 -9.24 -18.52
N ARG A 32 -31.04 -8.39 -19.55
CA ARG A 32 -29.92 -7.49 -19.89
C ARG A 32 -29.60 -6.50 -18.79
N ARG A 33 -30.62 -5.91 -18.16
CA ARG A 33 -30.43 -4.99 -17.02
C ARG A 33 -29.81 -5.70 -15.81
N ASN A 34 -30.29 -6.90 -15.48
CA ASN A 34 -29.71 -7.69 -14.38
C ASN A 34 -28.28 -8.14 -14.67
N LEU A 35 -27.98 -8.56 -15.90
CA LEU A 35 -26.63 -8.94 -16.31
C LEU A 35 -25.69 -7.74 -16.28
N LEU A 36 -26.12 -6.57 -16.78
CA LEU A 36 -25.34 -5.33 -16.71
C LEU A 36 -25.08 -4.91 -15.26
N GLN A 37 -26.05 -5.07 -14.36
CA GLN A 37 -25.89 -4.78 -12.93
C GLN A 37 -24.91 -5.76 -12.26
N ILE A 38 -25.01 -7.06 -12.55
CA ILE A 38 -24.10 -8.08 -12.02
C ILE A 38 -22.68 -7.89 -12.57
N VAL A 39 -22.54 -7.63 -13.86
CA VAL A 39 -21.23 -7.37 -14.50
C VAL A 39 -20.64 -6.06 -13.98
N ALA A 40 -21.44 -4.99 -13.87
CA ALA A 40 -20.99 -3.73 -13.26
C ALA A 40 -20.55 -3.95 -11.81
N ALA A 41 -21.36 -4.61 -10.98
CA ALA A 41 -21.01 -4.94 -9.59
C ALA A 41 -19.77 -5.82 -9.47
N ALA A 42 -19.59 -6.81 -10.35
CA ALA A 42 -18.42 -7.68 -10.38
C ALA A 42 -17.15 -6.92 -10.82
N THR A 43 -17.25 -6.06 -11.84
CA THR A 43 -16.12 -5.21 -12.25
C THR A 43 -15.76 -4.17 -11.18
N ILE A 44 -16.75 -3.62 -10.46
CA ILE A 44 -16.54 -2.72 -9.32
C ILE A 44 -15.86 -3.46 -8.16
N SER A 45 -16.28 -4.69 -7.85
CA SER A 45 -15.66 -5.49 -6.78
C SER A 45 -14.21 -5.86 -7.10
N VAL A 46 -13.88 -6.19 -8.37
CA VAL A 46 -12.51 -6.52 -8.78
C VAL A 46 -11.64 -5.26 -8.85
N PHE A 47 -12.17 -4.13 -9.36
CA PHE A 47 -11.43 -2.87 -9.37
C PHE A 47 -11.21 -2.29 -7.96
N ALA A 48 -12.15 -2.48 -7.02
CA ALA A 48 -11.96 -2.06 -5.63
C ALA A 48 -10.86 -2.87 -4.91
N VAL A 49 -10.63 -4.12 -5.33
CA VAL A 49 -9.54 -4.98 -4.82
C VAL A 49 -8.21 -4.71 -5.54
N VAL A 50 -8.25 -4.21 -6.78
CA VAL A 50 -7.05 -3.93 -7.62
C VAL A 50 -6.61 -2.46 -7.55
N LEU A 51 -7.39 -1.56 -6.95
CA LEU A 51 -7.03 -0.14 -6.78
C LEU A 51 -6.09 0.09 -5.57
N LEU A 52 -4.79 0.03 -5.87
CA LEU A 52 -3.69 0.83 -5.31
C LEU A 52 -3.18 0.50 -3.88
N VAL A 53 -2.45 -0.61 -3.77
CA VAL A 53 -1.41 -0.76 -2.74
C VAL A 53 -0.18 0.06 -3.15
N HIS A 54 -0.20 1.34 -2.80
CA HIS A 54 1.00 2.14 -2.46
C HIS A 54 0.74 2.92 -1.15
N ALA A 55 -0.18 2.43 -0.33
CA ALA A 55 -0.52 3.06 0.92
C ALA A 55 0.59 2.81 1.96
N THR A 56 0.95 3.85 2.69
CA THR A 56 1.68 3.71 3.96
C THR A 56 0.91 2.75 4.85
N THR A 57 1.56 1.66 5.29
CA THR A 57 1.00 0.78 6.32
C THR A 57 1.45 1.31 7.67
N THR A 58 0.52 1.69 8.53
CA THR A 58 0.81 2.06 9.92
C THR A 58 0.54 0.87 10.83
N VAL A 59 1.54 0.44 11.60
CA VAL A 59 1.37 -0.55 12.68
C VAL A 59 1.39 0.23 13.99
N GLY A 60 0.31 0.16 14.77
CA GLY A 60 0.19 0.85 16.06
C GLY A 60 0.74 0.08 17.25
N GLU A 61 1.27 -1.12 17.01
CA GLU A 61 1.75 -2.10 17.99
C GLU A 61 3.15 -2.58 17.60
N ASP A 62 3.71 -3.52 18.38
CA ASP A 62 5.02 -4.12 18.11
C ASP A 62 5.04 -4.94 16.81
N ILE A 63 6.13 -4.82 16.05
CA ILE A 63 6.44 -5.66 14.88
C ILE A 63 7.47 -6.72 15.32
N SER A 64 7.12 -8.01 15.19
CA SER A 64 8.06 -9.12 15.35
C SER A 64 8.33 -9.77 13.99
N VAL A 65 9.61 -9.91 13.63
CA VAL A 65 10.05 -10.50 12.36
C VAL A 65 10.83 -11.77 12.69
N GLY A 66 10.46 -12.90 12.08
CA GLY A 66 11.04 -14.22 12.41
C GLY A 66 12.44 -14.45 11.83
N ASP A 67 12.74 -13.81 10.70
CA ASP A 67 14.03 -13.82 10.00
C ASP A 67 14.50 -12.36 9.79
N ASP A 68 15.02 -12.02 8.60
CA ASP A 68 15.57 -10.70 8.29
C ASP A 68 14.50 -9.68 7.88
N LEU A 69 14.62 -8.45 8.40
CA LEU A 69 13.92 -7.27 7.91
C LEU A 69 14.80 -6.50 6.93
N THR A 70 14.44 -6.50 5.64
CA THR A 70 15.11 -5.67 4.63
C THR A 70 14.35 -4.36 4.43
N VAL A 71 14.98 -3.23 4.73
CA VAL A 71 14.46 -1.88 4.46
C VAL A 71 15.27 -1.27 3.31
N THR A 72 14.62 -1.00 2.18
CA THR A 72 15.28 -0.52 0.96
C THR A 72 15.34 1.00 0.84
N GLY A 73 14.78 1.75 1.79
CA GLY A 73 14.85 3.21 1.90
C GLY A 73 15.25 3.66 3.30
N ALA A 74 15.09 4.95 3.60
CA ALA A 74 15.37 5.51 4.92
C ALA A 74 14.58 4.81 6.04
N LEU A 75 15.28 4.44 7.11
CA LEU A 75 14.70 4.03 8.39
C LEU A 75 14.80 5.21 9.37
N THR A 76 13.66 5.77 9.74
CA THR A 76 13.56 6.79 10.77
C THR A 76 12.95 6.19 12.03
N VAL A 77 13.75 6.10 13.09
CA VAL A 77 13.29 5.64 14.41
C VAL A 77 13.29 6.83 15.35
N ASP A 78 12.10 7.23 15.78
CA ASP A 78 11.87 8.33 16.74
C ASP A 78 12.80 9.53 16.50
N THR A 79 12.57 10.29 15.43
CA THR A 79 13.47 11.39 15.04
C THR A 79 13.61 12.44 16.16
N PRO A 80 14.83 12.86 16.56
CA PRO A 80 16.12 12.59 15.92
C PRO A 80 16.96 11.46 16.56
N THR A 81 16.36 10.56 17.35
CA THR A 81 17.06 9.53 18.12
C THR A 81 17.94 8.62 17.26
N PHE A 82 17.42 8.02 16.18
CA PHE A 82 18.22 7.23 15.24
C PHE A 82 17.78 7.49 13.79
N VAL A 83 18.72 7.95 12.97
CA VAL A 83 18.49 8.41 11.60
C VAL A 83 19.44 7.70 10.63
N ILE A 84 18.89 7.07 9.60
CA ILE A 84 19.63 6.64 8.40
C ILE A 84 19.36 7.65 7.28
N ASP A 85 20.39 8.39 6.88
CA ASP A 85 20.37 9.25 5.70
C ASP A 85 20.82 8.43 4.49
N ASP A 86 19.85 7.85 3.78
CA ASP A 86 20.06 6.99 2.62
C ASP A 86 20.58 7.75 1.40
N ALA A 87 20.25 9.04 1.28
CA ALA A 87 20.75 9.89 0.21
C ALA A 87 22.27 10.10 0.28
N ASN A 88 22.83 10.18 1.50
CA ASN A 88 24.25 10.43 1.72
C ASN A 88 25.01 9.24 2.30
N ASN A 89 24.34 8.11 2.57
CA ASN A 89 24.89 6.92 3.24
C ASN A 89 25.48 7.22 4.63
N LEU A 90 24.76 7.99 5.46
CA LEU A 90 25.21 8.41 6.80
C LEU A 90 24.26 7.91 7.90
N ILE A 91 24.80 7.76 9.10
CA ILE A 91 24.05 7.37 10.31
C ILE A 91 24.17 8.48 11.37
N GLY A 92 23.03 8.90 11.93
CA GLY A 92 22.93 9.91 12.98
C GLY A 92 22.25 9.39 14.24
N LEU A 93 22.83 9.68 15.41
CA LEU A 93 22.23 9.45 16.73
C LEU A 93 21.98 10.81 17.41
N GLY A 94 20.72 11.15 17.70
CA GLY A 94 20.37 12.45 18.29
C GLY A 94 20.52 13.66 17.35
N THR A 95 20.65 13.44 16.04
CA THR A 95 20.72 14.48 15.00
C THR A 95 20.02 14.02 13.72
N THR A 96 19.37 14.95 13.01
CA THR A 96 18.81 14.73 11.67
C THR A 96 19.77 15.09 10.54
N THR A 97 20.94 15.66 10.86
CA THR A 97 21.92 16.15 9.90
C THR A 97 23.31 15.58 10.21
N PRO A 98 23.52 14.27 10.01
CA PRO A 98 24.84 13.66 10.21
C PRO A 98 25.88 14.33 9.29
N ARG A 99 27.09 14.54 9.81
CA ARG A 99 28.21 15.20 9.09
C ARG A 99 29.39 14.26 8.80
N ALA A 100 29.31 13.03 9.28
CA ALA A 100 30.26 11.94 9.09
C ALA A 100 29.49 10.61 9.02
N LEU A 101 30.17 9.53 8.59
CA LEU A 101 29.56 8.18 8.44
C LEU A 101 28.75 7.78 9.68
N LEU A 102 29.28 8.05 10.87
CA LEU A 102 28.57 7.98 12.13
C LEU A 102 28.67 9.34 12.83
N THR A 103 27.53 9.95 13.14
CA THR A 103 27.44 11.17 13.94
C THR A 103 26.64 10.89 15.21
N VAL A 104 27.19 11.21 16.38
CA VAL A 104 26.49 11.12 17.67
C VAL A 104 26.35 12.52 18.26
N GLY A 105 25.14 12.92 18.62
CA GLY A 105 24.81 14.28 19.05
C GLY A 105 24.56 15.25 17.89
N SER A 106 24.20 16.49 18.22
CA SER A 106 24.05 17.56 17.24
C SER A 106 25.40 18.21 16.92
N SER A 107 25.44 19.12 15.94
CA SER A 107 26.64 19.88 15.59
C SER A 107 27.09 20.88 16.66
N THR A 108 26.48 20.86 17.85
CA THR A 108 26.77 21.78 18.96
C THR A 108 26.78 21.04 20.30
N PRO A 109 27.89 21.05 21.05
CA PRO A 109 29.20 21.62 20.70
C PRO A 109 30.00 20.73 19.72
N THR A 110 30.80 21.35 18.84
CA THR A 110 31.71 20.66 17.89
C THR A 110 32.97 20.07 18.55
N HIS A 111 33.02 20.07 19.88
CA HIS A 111 34.10 19.56 20.72
C HIS A 111 33.51 19.04 22.02
N ILE A 112 34.07 17.95 22.55
CA ILE A 112 33.76 17.43 23.88
C ILE A 112 34.27 18.45 24.91
N THR A 113 33.46 19.46 25.19
CA THR A 113 33.74 20.46 26.23
C THR A 113 33.26 19.89 27.55
N LEU A 114 34.14 19.16 28.24
CA LEU A 114 33.96 18.66 29.61
C LEU A 114 32.51 18.27 29.98
N ALA A 115 32.12 17.02 29.69
CA ALA A 115 31.10 16.23 30.39
C ALA A 115 29.88 16.98 30.96
N THR A 116 29.21 17.83 30.19
CA THR A 116 27.94 18.46 30.61
C THR A 116 26.70 17.63 30.24
N GLY A 117 26.87 16.36 29.84
CA GLY A 117 25.76 15.42 29.67
C GLY A 117 24.99 15.54 28.34
N TYR A 118 25.56 16.22 27.33
CA TYR A 118 24.91 16.39 26.04
C TYR A 118 25.12 15.19 25.11
N ARG A 119 24.33 14.12 25.26
CA ARG A 119 24.18 13.05 24.22
C ARG A 119 25.52 12.59 23.59
N ASP A 120 26.58 12.51 24.39
CA ASP A 120 27.92 12.16 23.92
C ASP A 120 28.02 10.65 23.65
N ALA A 121 28.97 10.26 22.80
CA ALA A 121 29.38 8.86 22.71
C ALA A 121 30.24 8.49 23.93
N PHE A 122 29.77 7.57 24.76
CA PHE A 122 30.57 7.00 25.85
C PHE A 122 31.36 5.78 25.33
N VAL A 123 32.68 5.82 25.44
CA VAL A 123 33.57 4.70 25.12
C VAL A 123 34.24 4.26 26.43
N SER A 124 33.98 3.01 26.86
CA SER A 124 34.48 2.48 28.13
C SER A 124 35.95 2.05 28.09
N GLY A 125 36.63 2.22 26.96
CA GLY A 125 38.01 1.79 26.72
C GLY A 125 38.77 2.77 25.84
N ILE A 126 39.84 2.28 25.20
CA ILE A 126 40.63 3.09 24.26
C ILE A 126 39.81 3.31 23.00
N LEU A 127 39.69 4.58 22.59
CA LEU A 127 39.19 4.94 21.27
C LEU A 127 40.37 4.96 20.30
N GLU A 128 40.37 4.04 19.35
CA GLU A 128 41.25 4.06 18.18
C GLU A 128 40.54 4.84 17.06
N VAL A 129 41.18 5.90 16.57
CA VAL A 129 40.59 6.84 15.59
C VAL A 129 41.38 6.89 14.28
N ASP A 130 42.54 6.27 14.27
CA ASP A 130 43.52 6.25 13.22
C ASP A 130 43.86 4.83 12.79
N GLY A 131 42.87 3.91 12.83
CA GLY A 131 42.94 2.51 12.37
C GLY A 131 44.34 2.03 11.96
N ALA A 132 45.15 1.65 12.94
CA ALA A 132 46.51 1.12 12.77
C ALA A 132 46.85 0.09 13.87
#